data_AF-A0A2D7TG08-F1
#
_entry.id   AF-A0A2D7TG08-F1
#
_cell.length_a   1.000
_cell.length_b   1.000
_cell.length_c   1.000
_cell.angle_alpha   90.00
_cell.angle_beta   90.00
_cell.angle_gamma   90.00
#
_symmetry.space_group_name_H-M   'P 1'
#
loop_
_entity.id
_entity.type
_entity.pdbx_description
1 polymer ?
#
loop_
_entity_poly.entity_id
_entity_poly.type
_entity_poly.pdbx_seq_one_letter_code
_entity_poly.pdbx_strand_id
1 'polypeptide(L)'
;MSVSISAKEVNELRQKTGSGMMDCKKALVEAGGDFDKAIDILRKKGQKVSEARSGRETSEGIVLFKIDQSEDKASMLSFTCETDFVAKNEEFVDLGNSILEHSFNNNLDNVEEVLAATIDGLSVSQHITNLIGKIGEKIEISNFSAVKGEKIVPYIHAGSKLGVLVSLTGTDGVDYQSAGKDIGMQIAAMNPISLNSDGVDKSIIDKEIEIGKEQAIKEGKPENIIEKIAQGKLQKFFKENTLLSQSFVKDGSMTVDKYLSSCSPDLKVESFVRISIG
;
A
#
# COMPACT_ATOMS: atom_id res chain seq x y z
N MET A 1 -17.67 -44.53 20.68
CA MET A 1 -18.21 -43.64 21.72
C MET A 1 -18.06 -42.22 21.20
N SER A 2 -19.15 -41.44 21.12
CA SER A 2 -19.08 -40.03 20.73
C SER A 2 -18.38 -39.25 21.85
N VAL A 3 -17.25 -38.60 21.56
CA VAL A 3 -16.57 -37.73 22.53
C VAL A 3 -17.52 -36.60 22.91
N SER A 4 -17.82 -36.46 24.21
CA SER A 4 -18.65 -35.36 24.71
C SER A 4 -17.79 -34.10 24.87
N ILE A 5 -17.98 -33.12 23.99
CA ILE A 5 -17.31 -31.83 24.08
C ILE A 5 -18.19 -30.86 24.87
N SER A 6 -17.68 -30.33 25.97
CA SER A 6 -18.39 -29.39 26.83
C SER A 6 -18.39 -27.96 26.27
N ALA A 7 -19.38 -27.15 26.64
CA ALA A 7 -19.43 -25.73 26.26
C ALA A 7 -18.20 -24.94 26.79
N LYS A 8 -17.65 -25.36 27.93
CA LYS A 8 -16.45 -24.75 28.52
C LYS A 8 -15.22 -24.98 27.65
N GLU A 9 -14.99 -26.20 27.19
CA GLU A 9 -13.86 -26.53 26.30
C GLU A 9 -13.96 -25.79 24.97
N VAL A 10 -15.17 -25.69 24.40
CA VAL A 10 -15.40 -24.91 23.17
C VAL A 10 -15.06 -23.45 23.38
N ASN A 11 -15.50 -22.86 24.49
CA ASN A 11 -15.20 -21.46 24.79
C ASN A 11 -13.71 -21.23 25.08
N GLU A 12 -13.03 -22.18 25.72
CA GLU A 12 -11.58 -22.11 25.94
C GLU A 12 -10.82 -22.14 24.61
N LEU A 13 -11.16 -23.05 23.70
CA LEU A 13 -10.53 -23.08 22.37
C LEU A 13 -10.82 -21.81 21.59
N ARG A 14 -12.04 -21.26 21.70
CA ARG A 14 -12.41 -19.97 21.10
C ARG A 14 -11.57 -18.83 21.65
N GLN A 15 -11.35 -18.77 22.96
CA GLN A 15 -10.50 -17.73 23.55
C GLN A 15 -9.04 -17.85 23.12
N LYS A 16 -8.51 -19.08 22.98
CA LYS A 16 -7.15 -19.32 22.52
C LYS A 16 -6.94 -18.98 21.04
N THR A 17 -7.93 -19.26 20.19
CA THR A 17 -7.77 -19.19 18.73
C THR A 17 -8.49 -18.01 18.07
N GLY A 18 -9.41 -17.35 18.77
CA GLY A 18 -10.32 -16.34 18.22
C GLY A 18 -11.30 -16.86 17.17
N SER A 19 -11.33 -18.17 16.90
CA SER A 19 -12.19 -18.76 15.87
C SER A 19 -13.67 -18.78 16.27
N GLY A 20 -14.56 -18.86 15.28
CA GLY A 20 -16.01 -18.90 15.52
C GLY A 20 -16.42 -20.05 16.45
N MET A 21 -17.44 -19.84 17.29
CA MET A 21 -17.87 -20.80 18.31
C MET A 21 -18.19 -22.19 17.73
N MET A 22 -18.91 -22.22 16.61
CA MET A 22 -19.27 -23.48 15.95
C MET A 22 -18.08 -24.17 15.29
N ASP A 23 -17.08 -23.40 14.85
CA ASP A 23 -15.86 -23.95 14.27
C ASP A 23 -14.99 -24.58 15.34
N CYS A 24 -14.85 -23.93 16.49
CA CYS A 24 -14.17 -24.50 17.67
C CYS A 24 -14.84 -25.80 18.10
N LYS A 25 -16.18 -25.83 18.14
CA LYS A 25 -16.93 -27.05 18.48
C LYS A 25 -16.68 -28.17 17.47
N LYS A 26 -16.77 -27.88 16.17
CA LYS A 26 -16.52 -28.88 15.11
C LYS A 26 -15.09 -29.41 15.16
N ALA A 27 -14.11 -28.51 15.33
CA ALA A 27 -12.70 -28.89 15.43
C ALA A 27 -12.43 -29.79 16.65
N LEU A 28 -13.00 -29.47 17.82
CA LEU A 28 -12.88 -30.33 19.01
C LEU A 28 -13.54 -31.68 18.82
N VAL A 29 -14.71 -31.74 18.16
CA VAL A 29 -15.39 -33.02 17.86
C VAL A 29 -14.54 -33.87 16.92
N GLU A 30 -13.99 -33.27 15.86
CA GLU A 30 -13.12 -33.96 14.88
C GLU A 30 -11.79 -34.39 15.50
N ALA A 31 -11.22 -33.58 16.39
CA ALA A 31 -10.01 -33.89 17.15
C ALA A 31 -10.23 -34.91 18.27
N GLY A 32 -11.49 -35.31 18.54
CA GLY A 32 -11.81 -36.18 19.67
C GLY A 32 -11.49 -35.57 21.04
N GLY A 33 -11.62 -34.25 21.17
CA GLY A 33 -11.36 -33.47 22.39
C GLY A 33 -9.90 -33.01 22.56
N ASP A 34 -9.01 -33.37 21.64
CA ASP A 34 -7.61 -32.95 21.65
C ASP A 34 -7.47 -31.49 21.17
N PHE A 35 -6.99 -30.61 22.06
CA PHE A 35 -6.90 -29.18 21.78
C PHE A 35 -5.85 -28.85 20.71
N ASP A 36 -4.68 -29.49 20.73
CA ASP A 36 -3.60 -29.20 19.79
C ASP A 36 -4.02 -29.65 18.38
N LYS A 37 -4.64 -30.83 18.27
CA LYS A 37 -5.24 -31.28 17.01
C LYS A 37 -6.37 -30.37 16.55
N ALA A 38 -7.22 -29.87 17.45
CA ALA A 38 -8.29 -28.95 17.10
C ALA A 38 -7.75 -27.62 16.55
N ILE A 39 -6.66 -27.10 17.12
CA ILE A 39 -5.96 -25.91 16.60
C ILE A 39 -5.44 -26.18 15.18
N ASP A 40 -4.82 -27.33 14.95
CA ASP A 40 -4.34 -27.71 13.62
C ASP A 40 -5.48 -27.85 12.59
N ILE A 41 -6.63 -28.37 13.00
CA ILE A 41 -7.84 -28.44 12.16
C ILE A 41 -8.34 -27.05 11.80
N LEU A 42 -8.41 -26.13 12.77
CA LEU A 42 -8.81 -24.74 12.53
C LEU A 42 -7.84 -24.03 11.57
N ARG A 43 -6.53 -24.27 11.72
CA ARG A 43 -5.51 -23.74 10.81
C ARG A 43 -5.69 -24.24 9.37
N LYS A 44 -5.86 -25.54 9.19
CA LYS A 44 -6.14 -26.14 7.87
C LYS A 44 -7.46 -25.62 7.28
N LYS A 45 -8.46 -25.35 8.13
CA LYS A 45 -9.70 -24.72 7.69
C LYS A 45 -9.45 -23.29 7.18
N GLY A 46 -8.66 -22.49 7.90
CA GLY A 46 -8.26 -21.14 7.46
C GLY A 46 -7.57 -21.13 6.10
N GLN A 47 -6.65 -22.09 5.87
CA GLN A 47 -6.01 -22.29 4.57
C GLN A 47 -7.03 -22.54 3.45
N LYS A 48 -7.99 -23.44 3.67
CA LYS A 48 -9.05 -23.72 2.69
C LYS A 48 -9.92 -22.49 2.40
N VAL A 49 -10.21 -21.67 3.41
CA VAL A 49 -10.97 -20.41 3.23
C VAL A 49 -10.17 -19.41 2.41
N SER A 50 -8.87 -19.27 2.70
CA SER A 50 -7.95 -18.43 1.93
C SER A 50 -7.88 -18.87 0.45
N GLU A 51 -7.66 -20.16 0.19
CA GLU A 51 -7.63 -20.73 -1.17
C GLU A 51 -8.94 -20.48 -1.92
N ALA A 52 -10.08 -20.76 -1.28
CA ALA A 52 -11.42 -20.54 -1.86
C ALA A 52 -11.73 -19.07 -2.16
N ARG A 53 -11.00 -18.14 -1.54
CA ARG A 53 -11.17 -16.69 -1.70
C ARG A 53 -10.04 -16.02 -2.47
N SER A 54 -9.01 -16.74 -2.91
CA SER A 54 -7.84 -16.18 -3.61
C SER A 54 -8.19 -15.27 -4.79
N GLY A 55 -9.24 -15.61 -5.55
CA GLY A 55 -9.76 -14.82 -6.68
C GLY A 55 -10.70 -13.66 -6.31
N ARG A 56 -10.92 -13.36 -5.02
CA ARG A 56 -11.66 -12.18 -4.57
C ARG A 56 -10.78 -10.93 -4.65
N GLU A 57 -11.40 -9.80 -4.91
CA GLU A 57 -10.75 -8.48 -4.90
C GLU A 57 -10.72 -7.91 -3.47
N THR A 58 -9.67 -7.14 -3.15
CA THR A 58 -9.50 -6.44 -1.87
C THR A 58 -9.47 -4.93 -2.10
N SER A 59 -10.64 -4.29 -2.13
CA SER A 59 -10.80 -2.84 -2.38
C SER A 59 -10.84 -1.97 -1.11
N GLU A 60 -10.77 -2.60 0.05
CA GLU A 60 -10.82 -1.98 1.37
C GLU A 60 -9.52 -2.28 2.13
N GLY A 61 -9.25 -1.55 3.21
CA GLY A 61 -8.05 -1.76 4.02
C GLY A 61 -7.42 -0.47 4.56
N ILE A 62 -6.16 -0.59 4.95
CA ILE A 62 -5.37 0.49 5.53
C ILE A 62 -3.96 0.56 4.93
N VAL A 63 -3.49 1.78 4.70
CA VAL A 63 -2.11 2.11 4.41
C VAL A 63 -1.46 2.59 5.69
N LEU A 64 -0.35 1.97 6.05
CA LEU A 64 0.44 2.24 7.25
C LEU A 64 1.85 2.66 6.85
N PHE A 65 2.49 3.50 7.66
CA PHE A 65 3.90 3.84 7.49
C PHE A 65 4.64 3.85 8.82
N LYS A 66 5.95 3.64 8.76
CA LYS A 66 6.87 3.79 9.88
C LYS A 66 8.12 4.51 9.38
N ILE A 67 8.63 5.43 10.20
CA ILE A 67 9.84 6.21 9.95
C ILE A 67 10.71 6.19 11.21
N ASP A 68 12.03 6.25 11.06
CA ASP A 68 12.94 6.37 12.20
C ASP A 68 13.08 7.81 12.71
N GLN A 69 13.86 7.97 13.79
CA GLN A 69 14.10 9.26 14.42
C GLN A 69 14.96 10.19 13.56
N SER A 70 15.87 9.64 12.74
CA SER A 70 16.70 10.39 11.81
C SER A 70 15.92 10.85 10.58
N GLU A 71 14.76 10.26 10.32
CA GLU A 71 13.90 10.50 9.16
C GLU A 71 14.59 10.16 7.84
N ASP A 72 15.61 9.30 7.86
CA ASP A 72 16.37 8.87 6.68
C ASP A 72 15.99 7.44 6.24
N LYS A 73 15.14 6.75 7.02
CA LYS A 73 14.56 5.44 6.66
C LYS A 73 13.06 5.40 6.94
N ALA A 74 12.28 4.93 5.96
CA ALA A 74 10.84 4.70 6.09
C ALA A 74 10.39 3.39 5.44
N SER A 75 9.30 2.80 5.94
CA SER A 75 8.57 1.73 5.27
C SER A 75 7.09 2.06 5.19
N MET A 76 6.43 1.64 4.12
CA MET A 76 4.99 1.77 3.90
C MET A 76 4.39 0.44 3.48
N LEU A 77 3.21 0.12 4.00
CA LEU A 77 2.49 -1.14 3.78
C LEU A 77 1.04 -0.83 3.47
N SER A 78 0.47 -1.43 2.41
CA SER A 78 -0.99 -1.54 2.26
C SER A 78 -1.45 -2.92 2.67
N PHE A 79 -2.28 -2.97 3.71
CA PHE A 79 -2.94 -4.16 4.20
C PHE A 79 -4.41 -4.10 3.81
N THR A 80 -4.85 -5.02 2.95
CA THR A 80 -6.15 -4.92 2.26
C THR A 80 -7.09 -6.06 2.64
N CYS A 81 -8.39 -5.79 2.54
CA CYS A 81 -9.49 -6.71 2.82
C CYS A 81 -10.67 -6.49 1.86
N GLU A 82 -11.70 -7.33 1.94
CA GLU A 82 -12.89 -7.21 1.07
C GLU A 82 -13.81 -6.07 1.50
N THR A 83 -14.00 -5.86 2.82
CA THR A 83 -14.98 -4.88 3.34
C THR A 83 -14.38 -3.83 4.28
N ASP A 84 -15.05 -2.68 4.41
CA ASP A 84 -14.63 -1.57 5.27
C ASP A 84 -14.82 -1.90 6.77
N PHE A 85 -15.72 -2.84 7.08
CA PHE A 85 -15.90 -3.36 8.43
C PHE A 85 -14.64 -4.09 8.93
N VAL A 86 -14.00 -4.87 8.06
CA VAL A 86 -12.74 -5.55 8.39
C VAL A 86 -11.59 -4.56 8.48
N ALA A 87 -11.55 -3.55 7.61
CA ALA A 87 -10.51 -2.51 7.64
C ALA A 87 -10.47 -1.73 8.97
N LYS A 88 -11.60 -1.68 9.69
CA LYS A 88 -11.74 -1.02 11.00
C LYS A 88 -11.65 -1.99 12.19
N ASN A 89 -11.49 -3.29 11.94
CA ASN A 89 -11.39 -4.30 12.99
C ASN A 89 -10.04 -4.21 13.71
N GLU A 90 -10.05 -4.26 15.05
CA GLU A 90 -8.84 -4.12 15.86
C GLU A 90 -7.79 -5.21 15.56
N GLU A 91 -8.18 -6.49 15.45
CA GLU A 91 -7.23 -7.56 15.12
C GLU A 91 -6.57 -7.37 13.75
N PHE A 92 -7.30 -6.82 12.78
CA PHE A 92 -6.76 -6.49 11.45
C PHE A 92 -5.75 -5.34 11.52
N VAL A 93 -6.11 -4.25 12.20
CA VAL A 93 -5.26 -3.07 12.37
C VAL A 93 -3.99 -3.43 13.15
N ASP A 94 -4.13 -4.19 14.24
CA ASP A 94 -3.01 -4.61 15.08
C ASP A 94 -2.04 -5.53 14.32
N LEU A 95 -2.56 -6.47 13.53
CA LEU A 95 -1.72 -7.32 12.69
C LEU A 95 -0.96 -6.50 11.64
N GLY A 96 -1.64 -5.57 10.96
CA GLY A 96 -1.00 -4.68 9.98
C GLY A 96 0.14 -3.85 10.60
N ASN A 97 -0.07 -3.30 11.79
CA ASN A 97 0.96 -2.56 12.53
C ASN A 97 2.14 -3.46 12.95
N SER A 98 1.85 -4.65 13.48
CA SER A 98 2.89 -5.62 13.88
C SER A 98 3.76 -6.05 12.70
N ILE A 99 3.13 -6.33 11.56
CA ILE A 99 3.84 -6.67 10.31
C ILE A 99 4.75 -5.52 9.88
N LEU A 100 4.23 -4.29 9.83
CA LEU A 100 5.00 -3.12 9.42
C LEU A 100 6.17 -2.85 10.38
N GLU A 101 5.94 -2.90 11.69
CA GLU A 101 6.97 -2.73 12.72
C GLU A 101 8.10 -3.75 12.54
N HIS A 102 7.74 -5.02 12.40
CA HIS A 102 8.70 -6.10 12.19
C HIS A 102 9.47 -5.90 10.88
N SER A 103 8.77 -5.55 9.79
CA SER A 103 9.38 -5.36 8.47
C SER A 103 10.39 -4.22 8.49
N PHE A 104 10.04 -3.10 9.10
CA PHE A 104 10.91 -1.93 9.24
C PHE A 104 12.15 -2.24 10.10
N ASN A 105 11.97 -2.93 11.22
CA ASN A 105 13.07 -3.24 12.13
C ASN A 105 14.05 -4.27 11.56
N ASN A 106 13.57 -5.16 10.68
CA ASN A 106 14.40 -6.16 10.01
C ASN A 106 14.90 -5.74 8.63
N ASN A 107 14.60 -4.51 8.19
CA ASN A 107 14.99 -3.98 6.87
C ASN A 107 14.55 -4.88 5.71
N LEU A 108 13.29 -5.34 5.75
CA LEU A 108 12.70 -6.05 4.62
C LEU A 108 12.40 -5.04 3.50
N ASP A 109 12.55 -5.46 2.25
CA ASP A 109 12.49 -4.54 1.11
C ASP A 109 11.29 -4.77 0.19
N ASN A 110 10.65 -5.94 0.24
CA ASN A 110 9.55 -6.30 -0.66
C ASN A 110 8.51 -7.21 0.01
N VAL A 111 7.34 -7.34 -0.63
CA VAL A 111 6.22 -8.14 -0.11
C VAL A 111 6.60 -9.61 0.11
N GLU A 112 7.44 -10.20 -0.74
CA GLU A 112 7.84 -11.61 -0.61
C GLU A 112 8.63 -11.85 0.67
N GLU A 113 9.60 -10.98 0.96
CA GLU A 113 10.36 -10.99 2.22
C GLU A 113 9.45 -10.77 3.43
N VAL A 114 8.52 -9.81 3.35
CA VAL A 114 7.55 -9.55 4.42
C VAL A 114 6.71 -10.80 4.71
N LEU A 115 6.18 -11.47 3.69
CA LEU A 115 5.35 -12.66 3.85
C LEU A 115 6.13 -13.86 4.43
N ALA A 116 7.42 -13.96 4.13
CA ALA A 116 8.31 -15.01 4.63
C ALA A 116 8.83 -14.76 6.05
N ALA A 117 8.85 -13.50 6.51
CA ALA A 117 9.32 -13.12 7.83
C ALA A 117 8.53 -13.79 8.97
N THR A 118 9.18 -14.00 10.10
CA THR A 118 8.61 -14.73 11.25
C THR A 118 8.33 -13.79 12.42
N ILE A 119 7.08 -13.76 12.87
CA ILE A 119 6.60 -13.03 14.04
C ILE A 119 6.03 -14.06 15.02
N ASP A 120 6.49 -14.05 16.28
CA ASP A 120 6.01 -14.97 17.33
C ASP A 120 6.01 -16.46 16.93
N GLY A 121 7.02 -16.89 16.16
CA GLY A 121 7.21 -18.28 15.75
C GLY A 121 6.36 -18.73 14.55
N LEU A 122 5.57 -17.85 13.93
CA LEU A 122 4.83 -18.11 12.69
C LEU A 122 5.24 -17.13 11.59
N SER A 123 5.15 -17.55 10.33
CA SER A 123 5.37 -16.61 9.23
C SER A 123 4.23 -15.59 9.14
N VAL A 124 4.51 -14.40 8.58
CA VAL A 124 3.49 -13.38 8.33
C VAL A 124 2.35 -13.95 7.46
N SER A 125 2.67 -14.74 6.44
CA SER A 125 1.66 -15.45 5.63
C SER A 125 0.74 -16.35 6.47
N GLN A 126 1.27 -17.03 7.48
CA GLN A 126 0.48 -17.85 8.39
C GLN A 126 -0.41 -17.01 9.31
N HIS A 127 0.09 -15.88 9.84
CA HIS A 127 -0.72 -14.94 10.61
C HIS A 127 -1.91 -14.41 9.80
N ILE A 128 -1.67 -13.99 8.55
CA ILE A 128 -2.72 -13.55 7.62
C ILE A 128 -3.73 -14.67 7.38
N THR A 129 -3.26 -15.89 7.09
CA THR A 129 -4.14 -17.05 6.85
C THR A 129 -4.99 -17.39 8.08
N ASN A 130 -4.43 -17.28 9.28
CA ASN A 130 -5.15 -17.49 10.52
C ASN A 130 -6.25 -16.43 10.68
N LEU A 131 -5.95 -15.16 10.42
CA LEU A 131 -6.93 -14.08 10.48
C LEU A 131 -8.05 -14.26 9.45
N ILE A 132 -7.73 -14.66 8.22
CA ILE A 132 -8.71 -15.06 7.20
C ILE A 132 -9.62 -16.18 7.71
N GLY A 133 -9.07 -17.17 8.41
CA GLY A 133 -9.86 -18.26 8.99
C GLY A 133 -10.86 -17.80 10.05
N LYS A 134 -10.54 -16.73 10.80
CA LYS A 134 -11.44 -16.14 11.81
C LYS A 134 -12.48 -15.21 11.20
N ILE A 135 -12.03 -14.28 10.35
CA ILE A 135 -12.86 -13.21 9.76
C ILE A 135 -13.71 -13.74 8.62
N GLY A 136 -13.16 -14.65 7.83
CA GLY A 136 -13.83 -15.23 6.68
C GLY A 136 -13.87 -14.30 5.47
N GLU A 137 -12.95 -13.34 5.36
CA GLU A 137 -12.70 -12.49 4.18
C GLU A 137 -11.26 -12.65 3.71
N LYS A 138 -11.01 -12.39 2.42
CA LYS A 138 -9.66 -12.28 1.89
C LYS A 138 -8.95 -11.10 2.56
N ILE A 139 -7.73 -11.35 2.99
CA ILE A 139 -6.82 -10.36 3.57
C ILE A 139 -5.45 -10.55 2.92
N GLU A 140 -4.80 -9.48 2.49
CA GLU A 140 -3.48 -9.58 1.88
C GLU A 140 -2.65 -8.31 2.08
N ILE A 141 -1.35 -8.44 1.81
CA ILE A 141 -0.46 -7.31 1.64
C ILE A 141 -0.43 -7.01 0.15
N SER A 142 -1.05 -5.91 -0.28
CA SER A 142 -1.11 -5.57 -1.71
C SER A 142 0.13 -4.81 -2.19
N ASN A 143 0.80 -4.09 -1.29
CA ASN A 143 2.02 -3.34 -1.59
C ASN A 143 2.86 -3.16 -0.33
N PHE A 144 4.18 -3.14 -0.52
CA PHE A 144 5.15 -2.78 0.50
C PHE A 144 6.29 -2.02 -0.16
N SER A 145 6.79 -0.98 0.51
CA SER A 145 7.94 -0.22 0.04
C SER A 145 8.82 0.17 1.22
N ALA A 146 10.12 -0.02 1.08
CA ALA A 146 11.15 0.54 1.95
C ALA A 146 11.89 1.66 1.21
N VAL A 147 12.09 2.80 1.89
CA VAL A 147 12.71 4.00 1.32
C VAL A 147 13.83 4.45 2.24
N LYS A 148 14.95 4.84 1.63
CA LYS A 148 16.07 5.54 2.28
C LYS A 148 16.33 6.84 1.53
N GLY A 149 16.72 7.89 2.24
CA GLY A 149 16.98 9.22 1.68
C GLY A 149 17.64 10.14 2.69
N GLU A 150 17.90 11.40 2.33
CA GLU A 150 18.42 12.39 3.29
C GLU A 150 17.36 12.74 4.35
N LYS A 151 16.15 13.12 3.91
CA LYS A 151 14.98 13.28 4.77
C LYS A 151 13.71 12.78 4.11
N ILE A 152 12.90 12.05 4.84
CA ILE A 152 11.65 11.46 4.35
C ILE A 152 10.47 12.08 5.09
N VAL A 153 9.50 12.58 4.33
CA VAL A 153 8.26 13.13 4.89
C VAL A 153 7.07 12.26 4.48
N PRO A 154 6.39 11.60 5.45
CA PRO A 154 5.21 10.79 5.18
C PRO A 154 3.94 11.65 5.12
N TYR A 155 2.98 11.25 4.29
CA TYR A 155 1.64 11.80 4.24
C TYR A 155 0.61 10.67 4.09
N ILE A 156 -0.34 10.58 5.02
CA ILE A 156 -1.51 9.70 4.90
C ILE A 156 -2.74 10.57 4.64
N HIS A 157 -3.46 10.26 3.57
CA HIS A 157 -4.71 10.93 3.26
C HIS A 157 -5.83 10.49 4.23
N ALA A 158 -6.85 11.32 4.40
CA ALA A 158 -7.98 11.02 5.25
C ALA A 158 -8.62 9.67 4.85
N GLY A 159 -8.94 8.84 5.85
CA GLY A 159 -9.48 7.49 5.65
C GLY A 159 -8.45 6.39 5.46
N SER A 160 -7.14 6.70 5.55
CA SER A 160 -6.04 5.73 5.57
C SER A 160 -5.97 4.79 4.37
N LYS A 161 -6.59 5.11 3.24
CA LYS A 161 -6.51 4.31 2.01
C LYS A 161 -5.41 4.75 1.04
N LEU A 162 -4.78 5.89 1.29
CA LEU A 162 -3.74 6.44 0.43
C LEU A 162 -2.61 6.98 1.30
N GLY A 163 -1.40 6.52 1.03
CA GLY A 163 -0.17 7.01 1.64
C GLY A 163 0.86 7.45 0.62
N VAL A 164 1.67 8.43 1.02
CA VAL A 164 2.80 8.95 0.26
C VAL A 164 4.03 9.03 1.18
N LEU A 165 5.19 8.62 0.67
CA LEU A 165 6.51 8.94 1.23
C LEU A 165 7.22 9.87 0.25
N VAL A 166 7.77 10.99 0.73
CA VAL A 166 8.54 11.93 -0.07
C VAL A 166 9.98 11.96 0.44
N SER A 167 10.94 11.53 -0.37
CA SER A 167 12.37 11.73 -0.07
C SER A 167 12.80 13.10 -0.57
N LEU A 168 13.40 13.89 0.33
CA LEU A 168 13.89 15.23 0.11
C LEU A 168 15.39 15.30 0.34
N THR A 169 16.06 16.14 -0.44
CA THR A 169 17.47 16.52 -0.26
C THR A 169 17.61 18.03 -0.14
N GLY A 170 18.71 18.51 0.43
CA GLY A 170 18.96 19.94 0.62
C GLY A 170 18.08 20.52 1.73
N THR A 171 17.94 19.76 2.81
CA THR A 171 17.02 20.06 3.93
C THR A 171 17.65 20.91 5.04
N ASP A 172 18.97 21.09 5.01
CA ASP A 172 19.71 21.84 6.02
C ASP A 172 19.23 23.29 6.16
N GLY A 173 18.75 23.64 7.36
CA GLY A 173 18.29 24.99 7.68
C GLY A 173 16.97 25.41 7.02
N VAL A 174 16.21 24.45 6.46
CA VAL A 174 14.92 24.68 5.77
C VAL A 174 13.80 23.96 6.53
N ASP A 175 12.58 24.52 6.51
CA ASP A 175 11.37 23.82 6.97
C ASP A 175 10.92 22.77 5.93
N TYR A 176 11.69 21.69 5.83
CA TYR A 176 11.42 20.61 4.88
C TYR A 176 10.17 19.82 5.25
N GLN A 177 9.74 19.82 6.51
CA GLN A 177 8.54 19.11 6.95
C GLN A 177 7.28 19.74 6.36
N SER A 178 7.15 21.07 6.41
CA SER A 178 6.02 21.77 5.79
C SER A 178 6.02 21.59 4.28
N ALA A 179 7.17 21.75 3.63
CA ALA A 179 7.30 21.55 2.19
C ALA A 179 6.97 20.11 1.78
N GLY A 180 7.56 19.12 2.44
CA GLY A 180 7.34 17.70 2.18
C GLY A 180 5.88 17.28 2.39
N LYS A 181 5.19 17.83 3.38
CA LYS A 181 3.75 17.59 3.59
C LYS A 181 2.92 18.12 2.42
N ASP A 182 3.25 19.31 1.93
CA ASP A 182 2.56 19.93 0.79
C ASP A 182 2.81 19.16 -0.50
N ILE A 183 4.03 18.67 -0.70
CA ILE A 183 4.37 17.75 -1.79
C ILE A 183 3.64 16.40 -1.63
N GLY A 184 3.55 15.87 -0.41
CA GLY A 184 2.78 14.65 -0.14
C GLY A 184 1.31 14.79 -0.53
N MET A 185 0.69 15.92 -0.20
CA MET A 185 -0.68 16.26 -0.64
C MET A 185 -0.79 16.39 -2.16
N GLN A 186 0.17 17.04 -2.81
CA GLN A 186 0.23 17.16 -4.27
C GLN A 186 0.25 15.78 -4.93
N ILE A 187 1.16 14.89 -4.49
CA ILE A 187 1.31 13.54 -5.04
C ILE A 187 0.04 12.71 -4.81
N ALA A 188 -0.57 12.84 -3.62
CA ALA A 188 -1.81 12.14 -3.31
C ALA A 188 -2.94 12.53 -4.28
N ALA A 189 -3.11 13.83 -4.52
CA ALA A 189 -4.17 14.39 -5.34
C ALA A 189 -3.94 14.19 -6.85
N MET A 190 -2.71 14.40 -7.32
CA MET A 190 -2.40 14.48 -8.75
C MET A 190 -1.83 13.19 -9.34
N ASN A 191 -1.49 12.20 -8.51
CA ASN A 191 -0.99 10.88 -8.93
C ASN A 191 0.08 10.95 -10.05
N PRO A 192 1.18 11.71 -9.86
CA PRO A 192 2.25 11.77 -10.85
C PRO A 192 2.86 10.38 -11.07
N ILE A 193 3.18 10.06 -12.32
CA ILE A 193 3.79 8.77 -12.71
C ILE A 193 5.32 8.77 -12.54
N SER A 194 5.92 9.97 -12.43
CA SER A 194 7.36 10.18 -12.29
C SER A 194 7.64 11.57 -11.71
N LEU A 195 8.87 11.82 -11.26
CA LEU A 195 9.34 13.15 -10.87
C LEU A 195 9.31 14.14 -12.04
N ASN A 196 9.82 13.72 -13.18
CA ASN A 196 9.97 14.51 -14.40
C ASN A 196 9.82 13.62 -15.65
N SER A 197 9.95 14.20 -16.84
CA SER A 197 9.82 13.47 -18.11
C SER A 197 10.85 12.36 -18.29
N ASP A 198 12.02 12.50 -17.69
CA ASP A 198 13.15 11.58 -17.89
C ASP A 198 12.93 10.24 -17.17
N GLY A 199 12.13 10.25 -16.10
CA GLY A 199 11.71 9.03 -15.39
C GLY A 199 10.47 8.35 -15.97
N VAL A 200 9.91 8.82 -17.09
CA VAL A 200 8.73 8.17 -17.71
C VAL A 200 9.19 7.05 -18.63
N ASP A 201 8.62 5.85 -18.44
CA ASP A 201 8.92 4.69 -19.28
C ASP A 201 8.68 4.96 -20.77
N LYS A 202 9.63 4.51 -21.60
CA LYS A 202 9.53 4.68 -23.05
C LYS A 202 8.26 4.08 -23.65
N SER A 203 7.77 2.97 -23.11
CA SER A 203 6.51 2.35 -23.56
C SER A 203 5.29 3.26 -23.34
N ILE A 204 5.27 4.05 -22.26
CA ILE A 204 4.25 5.05 -22.01
C ILE A 204 4.39 6.20 -22.99
N ILE A 205 5.63 6.69 -23.19
CA ILE A 205 5.92 7.78 -24.15
C ILE A 205 5.45 7.41 -25.56
N ASP A 206 5.85 6.23 -26.04
CA ASP A 206 5.49 5.75 -27.38
C ASP A 206 3.95 5.62 -27.51
N LYS A 207 3.29 5.09 -26.46
CA LYS A 207 1.83 4.96 -26.43
C LYS A 207 1.11 6.32 -26.47
N GLU A 208 1.57 7.30 -25.70
CA GLU A 208 0.99 8.66 -25.70
C GLU A 208 1.20 9.38 -27.04
N ILE A 209 2.34 9.15 -27.71
CA ILE A 209 2.57 9.64 -29.08
C ILE A 209 1.54 9.03 -30.04
N GLU A 210 1.35 7.72 -30.02
CA GLU A 210 0.39 7.04 -30.90
C GLU A 210 -1.06 7.51 -30.63
N ILE A 211 -1.46 7.63 -29.37
CA ILE A 211 -2.76 8.22 -28.99
C ILE A 211 -2.90 9.63 -29.57
N GLY A 212 -1.84 10.45 -29.44
CA GLY A 212 -1.80 11.80 -29.97
C GLY A 212 -2.00 11.87 -31.48
N LYS A 213 -1.34 10.97 -32.22
CA LYS A 213 -1.47 10.82 -33.68
C LYS A 213 -2.86 10.37 -34.08
N GLU A 214 -3.38 9.30 -33.47
CA GLU A 214 -4.70 8.77 -33.77
C GLU A 214 -5.80 9.83 -33.59
N GLN A 215 -5.71 10.61 -32.50
CA GLN A 215 -6.67 11.69 -32.27
C GLN A 215 -6.54 12.79 -33.32
N ALA A 216 -5.32 13.18 -33.72
CA ALA A 216 -5.11 14.18 -34.78
C ALA A 216 -5.66 13.71 -36.15
N ILE A 217 -5.53 12.42 -36.47
CA ILE A 217 -6.11 11.81 -37.67
C ILE A 217 -7.64 11.89 -37.61
N LYS A 218 -8.25 11.48 -36.49
CA LYS A 218 -9.71 11.53 -36.28
C LYS A 218 -10.27 12.95 -36.36
N GLU A 219 -9.49 13.95 -35.94
CA GLU A 219 -9.83 15.37 -36.07
C GLU A 219 -9.62 15.94 -37.48
N GLY A 220 -9.22 15.12 -38.46
CA GLY A 220 -9.04 15.51 -39.86
C GLY A 220 -7.82 16.41 -40.10
N LYS A 221 -6.78 16.31 -39.27
CA LYS A 221 -5.57 17.13 -39.41
C LYS A 221 -4.70 16.64 -40.58
N PRO A 222 -4.03 17.54 -41.34
CA PRO A 222 -3.11 17.16 -42.41
C PRO A 222 -1.93 16.30 -41.94
N GLU A 223 -1.54 15.31 -42.72
CA GLU A 223 -0.50 14.32 -42.38
C GLU A 223 0.84 14.95 -41.96
N ASN A 224 1.24 16.02 -42.64
CA ASN A 224 2.49 16.73 -42.40
C ASN A 224 2.55 17.47 -41.04
N ILE A 225 1.43 17.62 -40.32
CA ILE A 225 1.40 18.26 -38.99
C ILE A 225 1.07 17.29 -37.85
N ILE A 226 0.70 16.04 -38.15
CA ILE A 226 0.24 15.06 -37.15
C ILE A 226 1.33 14.79 -36.11
N GLU A 227 2.57 14.54 -36.54
CA GLU A 227 3.69 14.29 -35.63
C GLU A 227 3.90 15.47 -34.68
N LYS A 228 3.86 16.69 -35.20
CA LYS A 228 4.02 17.90 -34.38
C LYS A 228 2.89 18.06 -33.34
N ILE A 229 1.66 17.69 -33.70
CA ILE A 229 0.53 17.71 -32.76
C ILE A 229 0.70 16.65 -31.68
N ALA A 230 1.12 15.43 -32.05
CA ALA A 230 1.38 14.35 -31.11
C ALA A 230 2.47 14.75 -30.10
N GLN A 231 3.57 15.32 -30.56
CA GLN A 231 4.63 15.86 -29.69
C GLN A 231 4.11 16.95 -28.75
N GLY A 232 3.26 17.87 -29.24
CA GLY A 232 2.63 18.88 -28.39
C GLY A 232 1.75 18.29 -27.29
N LYS A 233 1.00 17.21 -27.59
CA LYS A 233 0.19 16.48 -26.60
C LYS A 233 1.06 15.73 -25.59
N LEU A 234 2.15 15.10 -26.03
CA LEU A 234 3.11 14.48 -25.12
C LEU A 234 3.71 15.50 -24.14
N GLN A 235 4.06 16.70 -24.61
CA GLN A 235 4.55 17.76 -23.72
C GLN A 235 3.49 18.20 -22.70
N LYS A 236 2.21 18.23 -23.09
CA LYS A 236 1.10 18.47 -22.15
C LYS A 236 0.98 17.32 -21.14
N PHE A 237 1.07 16.08 -21.61
CA PHE A 237 1.05 14.90 -20.75
C PHE A 237 2.16 14.96 -19.69
N PHE A 238 3.40 15.30 -20.04
CA PHE A 238 4.47 15.47 -19.07
C PHE A 238 4.17 16.56 -18.04
N LYS A 239 3.60 17.69 -18.47
CA LYS A 239 3.21 18.77 -17.54
C LYS A 239 2.14 18.33 -16.54
N GLU A 240 1.22 17.47 -16.93
CA GLU A 240 0.11 17.03 -16.09
C GLU A 240 0.46 15.80 -15.23
N ASN A 241 1.38 14.94 -15.71
CA ASN A 241 1.64 13.63 -15.11
C ASN A 241 3.03 13.48 -14.47
N THR A 242 3.88 14.51 -14.51
CA THR A 242 5.19 14.49 -13.81
C THR A 242 5.23 15.54 -12.70
N LEU A 243 5.66 15.12 -11.51
CA LEU A 243 5.51 15.91 -10.28
C LEU A 243 6.04 17.34 -10.41
N LEU A 244 7.29 17.52 -10.84
CA LEU A 244 7.95 18.82 -10.85
C LEU A 244 7.30 19.82 -11.83
N SER A 245 6.71 19.31 -12.91
CA SER A 245 6.06 20.12 -13.95
C SER A 245 4.61 20.46 -13.64
N GLN A 246 3.98 19.75 -12.71
CA GLN A 246 2.58 19.97 -12.34
C GLN A 246 2.38 21.38 -11.77
N SER A 247 1.21 21.94 -12.07
CA SER A 247 0.68 23.10 -11.35
C SER A 247 0.48 22.72 -9.88
N PHE A 248 0.95 23.57 -8.97
CA PHE A 248 0.90 23.30 -7.54
C PHE A 248 -0.53 23.48 -7.03
N VAL A 249 -1.11 22.44 -6.40
CA VAL A 249 -2.53 22.41 -6.02
C VAL A 249 -2.92 23.53 -5.06
N LYS A 250 -2.01 23.99 -4.20
CA LYS A 250 -2.28 25.10 -3.27
C LYS A 250 -2.12 26.49 -3.90
N ASP A 251 -1.32 26.60 -4.96
CA ASP A 251 -1.14 27.83 -5.74
C ASP A 251 -0.88 27.49 -7.20
N GLY A 252 -1.96 27.48 -7.99
CA GLY A 252 -1.90 27.12 -9.40
C GLY A 252 -1.12 28.11 -10.29
N SER A 253 -0.66 29.24 -9.74
CA SER A 253 0.18 30.20 -10.46
C SER A 253 1.63 29.71 -10.65
N MET A 254 2.04 28.70 -9.89
CA MET A 254 3.39 28.14 -9.95
C MET A 254 3.37 26.61 -10.13
N THR A 255 4.52 26.07 -10.52
CA THR A 255 4.74 24.63 -10.57
C THR A 255 5.27 24.12 -9.23
N VAL A 256 5.24 22.81 -9.04
CA VAL A 256 5.86 22.16 -7.87
C VAL A 256 7.36 22.49 -7.76
N ASP A 257 8.08 22.48 -8.87
CA ASP A 257 9.50 22.85 -8.92
C ASP A 257 9.75 24.31 -8.44
N LYS A 258 8.90 25.24 -8.87
CA LYS A 258 8.96 26.64 -8.44
C LYS A 258 8.61 26.79 -6.96
N TYR A 259 7.63 26.03 -6.48
CA TYR A 259 7.28 26.02 -5.06
C TYR A 259 8.48 25.56 -4.20
N LEU A 260 9.11 24.43 -4.54
CA LEU A 260 10.31 23.94 -3.84
C LEU A 260 11.44 24.97 -3.85
N SER A 261 11.72 25.54 -5.02
CA SER A 261 12.74 26.59 -5.19
C SER A 261 12.44 27.84 -4.36
N SER A 262 11.16 28.16 -4.12
CA SER A 262 10.76 29.29 -3.28
C SER A 262 10.95 29.03 -1.79
N CYS A 263 10.93 27.76 -1.36
CA CYS A 263 11.27 27.36 0.00
C CYS A 263 12.80 27.40 0.21
N SER A 264 13.55 26.83 -0.73
CA SER A 264 15.01 26.91 -0.80
C SER A 264 15.50 26.49 -2.19
N PRO A 265 16.50 27.15 -2.79
CA PRO A 265 17.07 26.73 -4.08
C PRO A 265 17.67 25.32 -4.08
N ASP A 266 18.10 24.83 -2.91
CA ASP A 266 18.73 23.52 -2.76
C ASP A 266 17.74 22.40 -2.42
N LEU A 267 16.52 22.75 -1.98
CA LEU A 267 15.50 21.77 -1.58
C LEU A 267 14.91 21.08 -2.81
N LYS A 268 15.04 19.76 -2.87
CA LYS A 268 14.58 18.94 -4.01
C LYS A 268 13.88 17.68 -3.53
N VAL A 269 12.98 17.16 -4.36
CA VAL A 269 12.43 15.81 -4.21
C VAL A 269 13.36 14.84 -4.93
N GLU A 270 13.96 13.92 -4.18
CA GLU A 270 14.82 12.88 -4.72
C GLU A 270 14.02 11.69 -5.25
N SER A 271 12.97 11.30 -4.52
CA SER A 271 12.06 10.21 -4.91
C SER A 271 10.74 10.33 -4.16
N PHE A 272 9.72 9.60 -4.62
CA PHE A 272 8.50 9.42 -3.85
C PHE A 272 7.92 8.02 -4.05
N VAL A 273 7.16 7.58 -3.06
CA VAL A 273 6.31 6.39 -3.12
C VAL A 273 4.88 6.83 -2.90
N ARG A 274 3.94 6.32 -3.71
CA ARG A 274 2.50 6.52 -3.52
C ARG A 274 1.82 5.16 -3.56
N ILE A 275 1.11 4.82 -2.49
CA ILE A 275 0.30 3.60 -2.38
C ILE A 275 -1.15 4.01 -2.17
N SER A 276 -2.07 3.39 -2.92
CA SER A 276 -3.51 3.61 -2.82
C SER A 276 -4.23 2.27 -2.80
N ILE A 277 -5.27 2.17 -1.96
CA ILE A 277 -6.18 1.03 -1.88
C ILE A 277 -7.47 1.40 -2.61
N GLY A 278 -7.94 0.50 -3.48
CA GLY A 278 -9.03 0.76 -4.43
C GLY A 278 -8.56 1.50 -5.67
#